data_AF-A0A2V7PPG4-F1
#
_entry.id   AF-A0A2V7PPG4-F1
#
_cell.length_a   1.000
_cell.length_b   1.000
_cell.length_c   1.000
_cell.angle_alpha   90.00
_cell.angle_beta   90.00
_cell.angle_gamma   90.00
#
_symmetry.space_group_name_H-M   'P 1'
#
loop_
_entity.id
_entity.type
_entity.pdbx_description
1 polymer ?
#
loop_
_entity_poly.entity_id
_entity_poly.type
_entity_poly.pdbx_seq_one_letter_code
_entity_poly.pdbx_strand_id
1 'polypeptide(L)'
;MVEYLAALLVGLSCGGLILRSSFAAAAPGRDRMVRFWGFRGPFGAWVCVWGSLAMLTSAPFDNWWHNAYGLDVKIVSPPHILLLLGMIGIVSGAMFIALAEQNRAGGRFAGSFALASGILLLMVATATFEYTGFPNLWRSRLFYQIS
;
A
#
# COMPACT_ATOMS: atom_id res chain seq x y z
N MET A 1 -1.65 14.29 -6.34
CA MET A 1 -0.89 14.11 -7.61
C MET A 1 0.27 13.14 -7.43
N VAL A 2 1.10 13.31 -6.40
CA VAL A 2 2.26 12.45 -6.13
C VAL A 2 1.87 10.99 -5.83
N GLU A 3 0.80 10.75 -5.06
CA GLU A 3 0.35 9.38 -4.75
C GLU A 3 -0.08 8.60 -5.99
N TYR A 4 -0.79 9.26 -6.91
CA TYR A 4 -1.23 8.64 -8.16
C TYR A 4 -0.07 8.32 -9.09
N LEU A 5 0.92 9.21 -9.19
CA LEU A 5 2.14 8.94 -9.94
C LEU A 5 2.89 7.76 -9.33
N ALA A 6 3.02 7.70 -7.99
CA ALA A 6 3.64 6.59 -7.30
C ALA A 6 2.91 5.27 -7.57
N ALA A 7 1.57 5.25 -7.44
CA ALA A 7 0.75 4.08 -7.73
C ALA A 7 0.91 3.61 -9.19
N LEU A 8 0.96 4.54 -10.15
CA LEU A 8 1.16 4.24 -11.56
C LEU A 8 2.56 3.64 -11.82
N LEU A 9 3.62 4.25 -11.28
CA LEU A 9 4.98 3.76 -11.43
C LEU A 9 5.17 2.36 -10.83
N VAL A 10 4.63 2.14 -9.62
CA VAL A 10 4.67 0.83 -8.96
C VAL A 10 3.84 -0.20 -9.73
N GLY A 11 2.65 0.17 -10.19
CA GLY A 11 1.75 -0.72 -10.93
C GLY A 11 2.36 -1.15 -12.27
N LEU A 12 2.93 -0.20 -13.02
CA LEU A 12 3.58 -0.48 -14.30
C LEU A 12 4.88 -1.28 -14.13
N SER A 13 5.70 -0.97 -13.12
CA SER A 13 6.95 -1.71 -12.87
C SER A 13 6.68 -3.15 -12.40
N CYS A 14 5.79 -3.35 -11.44
CA CYS A 14 5.42 -4.68 -10.93
C CYS A 14 4.61 -5.48 -11.95
N GLY A 15 3.69 -4.82 -12.67
CA GLY A 15 2.96 -5.41 -13.80
C GLY A 15 3.90 -5.85 -14.92
N GLY A 16 4.86 -5.00 -15.29
CA GLY A 16 5.92 -5.34 -16.25
C GLY A 16 6.76 -6.54 -15.79
N LEU A 17 7.09 -6.62 -14.49
CA LEU A 17 7.80 -7.75 -13.90
C LEU A 17 6.98 -9.06 -14.01
N ILE A 18 5.67 -9.01 -13.74
CA ILE A 18 4.75 -10.15 -13.89
C ILE A 18 4.67 -10.57 -15.36
N LEU A 19 4.49 -9.64 -16.29
CA LEU A 19 4.41 -9.94 -17.73
C LEU A 19 5.72 -10.58 -18.22
N ARG A 20 6.87 -9.98 -17.88
CA ARG A 20 8.18 -10.53 -18.21
C ARG A 20 8.37 -11.93 -17.61
N SER A 21 8.01 -12.12 -16.35
CA SER A 21 8.11 -13.41 -15.67
C SER A 21 7.19 -14.48 -16.25
N SER A 22 6.06 -14.08 -16.84
CA SER A 22 5.10 -14.98 -17.47
C SER A 22 5.62 -15.50 -18.81
N PHE A 23 6.09 -14.59 -19.67
CA PHE A 23 6.42 -14.87 -21.07
C PHE A 23 7.90 -15.11 -21.36
N ALA A 24 8.83 -14.70 -20.49
CA ALA A 24 10.24 -14.98 -20.72
C ALA A 24 10.53 -16.49 -20.56
N ALA A 25 11.28 -17.05 -21.51
CA ALA A 25 11.80 -18.40 -21.43
C ALA A 25 12.78 -18.52 -20.25
N ALA A 26 12.56 -19.52 -19.39
CA ALA A 26 13.47 -19.92 -18.30
C ALA A 26 13.94 -18.78 -17.35
N ALA A 27 13.02 -17.95 -16.83
CA ALA A 27 13.37 -17.00 -15.76
C ALA A 27 13.88 -17.75 -14.51
N PRO A 28 15.04 -17.37 -13.93
CA PRO A 28 15.51 -17.93 -12.66
C PRO A 28 14.47 -17.79 -11.55
N GLY A 29 14.19 -18.88 -10.82
CA GLY A 29 13.20 -18.86 -9.73
C GLY A 29 11.73 -18.88 -10.17
N ARG A 30 11.44 -19.26 -11.42
CA ARG A 30 10.08 -19.40 -11.97
C ARG A 30 9.20 -20.39 -11.21
N ASP A 31 9.80 -21.42 -10.63
CA ASP A 31 9.17 -22.42 -9.76
C ASP A 31 8.59 -21.82 -8.46
N ARG A 32 9.23 -20.77 -7.94
CA ARG A 32 8.87 -20.10 -6.68
C ARG A 32 7.89 -18.93 -6.86
N MET A 33 7.45 -18.66 -8.10
CA MET A 33 6.57 -17.54 -8.42
C MET A 33 5.09 -17.93 -8.30
N VAL A 34 4.27 -16.99 -7.82
CA VAL A 34 2.83 -17.13 -7.71
C VAL A 34 2.19 -17.02 -9.09
N ARG A 35 1.28 -17.94 -9.40
CA ARG A 35 0.46 -17.92 -10.62
C ARG A 35 -0.92 -17.37 -10.31
N PHE A 36 -1.37 -16.43 -11.11
CA PHE A 36 -2.70 -15.85 -11.01
C PHE A 36 -3.21 -15.49 -12.41
N TRP A 37 -4.42 -15.93 -12.76
CA TRP A 37 -5.05 -15.74 -14.08
C TRP A 37 -4.14 -16.02 -15.30
N GLY A 38 -3.40 -17.13 -15.25
CA GLY A 38 -2.48 -17.52 -16.33
C GLY A 38 -1.14 -16.78 -16.35
N PHE A 39 -1.03 -15.65 -15.65
CA PHE A 39 0.23 -14.94 -15.44
C PHE A 39 0.98 -15.48 -14.23
N ARG A 40 2.27 -15.17 -14.16
CA ARG A 40 3.19 -15.60 -13.11
C ARG A 40 4.12 -14.47 -12.72
N GLY A 41 4.35 -14.30 -11.42
CA GLY A 41 5.30 -13.32 -10.91
C GLY A 41 5.58 -13.48 -9.42
N PRO A 42 6.54 -12.71 -8.87
CA PRO A 42 6.82 -12.70 -7.44
C PRO A 42 5.59 -12.28 -6.63
N PHE A 43 5.39 -12.87 -5.45
CA PHE A 43 4.25 -12.54 -4.59
C PHE A 43 4.15 -11.04 -4.28
N GLY A 44 5.26 -10.41 -3.87
CA GLY A 44 5.27 -8.98 -3.57
C GLY A 44 4.88 -8.10 -4.77
N ALA A 45 5.20 -8.52 -6.00
CA ALA A 45 4.80 -7.80 -7.20
C ALA A 45 3.27 -7.83 -7.41
N TRP A 46 2.63 -8.97 -7.12
CA TRP A 46 1.16 -9.06 -7.14
C TRP A 46 0.52 -8.17 -6.10
N VAL A 47 1.05 -8.14 -4.87
CA VAL A 47 0.54 -7.28 -3.81
C VAL A 47 0.68 -5.81 -4.20
N CYS A 48 1.81 -5.40 -4.78
CA CYS A 48 1.99 -4.05 -5.32
C CYS A 48 0.97 -3.69 -6.40
N VAL A 49 0.69 -4.59 -7.36
CA VAL A 49 -0.31 -4.34 -8.41
C VAL A 49 -1.70 -4.14 -7.81
N TRP A 50 -2.13 -4.99 -6.88
CA TRP A 50 -3.42 -4.81 -6.21
C TRP A 50 -3.48 -3.53 -5.37
N GLY A 51 -2.39 -3.18 -4.68
CA GLY A 51 -2.27 -1.91 -3.96
C GLY A 51 -2.39 -0.70 -4.89
N SER A 52 -1.69 -0.72 -6.03
CA SER A 52 -1.78 0.31 -7.06
C SER A 52 -3.19 0.43 -7.63
N LEU A 53 -3.87 -0.68 -7.90
CA LEU A 53 -5.27 -0.66 -8.36
C LEU A 53 -6.18 -0.01 -7.32
N ALA A 54 -6.07 -0.40 -6.05
CA ALA A 54 -6.83 0.22 -4.96
C ALA A 54 -6.60 1.74 -4.89
N MET A 55 -5.34 2.21 -4.90
CA MET A 55 -5.01 3.64 -4.89
C MET A 55 -5.53 4.39 -6.12
N LEU A 56 -5.46 3.81 -7.32
CA LEU A 56 -5.95 4.47 -8.53
C LEU A 56 -7.48 4.57 -8.53
N THR A 57 -8.16 3.53 -8.03
CA THR A 57 -9.63 3.50 -7.95
C THR A 57 -10.19 4.31 -6.79
N SER A 58 -9.40 4.63 -5.76
CA SER A 58 -9.88 5.45 -4.65
C SER A 58 -10.20 6.88 -5.09
N ALA A 59 -9.53 7.43 -6.11
CA ALA A 59 -9.78 8.79 -6.61
C ALA A 59 -11.18 8.99 -7.21
N PRO A 60 -11.61 8.19 -8.21
CA PRO A 60 -12.98 8.32 -8.72
C PRO A 60 -14.01 7.96 -7.66
N PHE A 61 -13.69 7.03 -6.74
CA PHE A 61 -14.56 6.70 -5.62
C PHE A 61 -14.73 7.88 -4.66
N ASP A 62 -13.67 8.62 -4.38
CA ASP A 62 -13.67 9.83 -3.55
C ASP A 62 -14.51 10.95 -4.17
N ASN A 63 -14.33 11.20 -5.47
CA ASN A 63 -15.16 12.17 -6.21
C ASN A 63 -16.65 11.79 -6.15
N TRP A 64 -16.98 10.51 -6.34
CA TRP A 64 -18.36 10.04 -6.23
C TRP A 64 -18.89 10.22 -4.81
N TRP A 65 -18.09 9.87 -3.79
CA TRP A 65 -18.46 9.97 -2.39
C TRP A 65 -18.81 11.41 -2.01
N HIS A 66 -17.98 12.38 -2.39
CA HIS A 66 -18.24 13.78 -2.14
C HIS A 66 -19.46 14.33 -2.88
N ASN A 67 -19.71 13.86 -4.10
CA ASN A 67 -20.93 14.23 -4.83
C ASN A 67 -22.21 13.66 -4.19
N ALA A 68 -22.12 12.48 -3.56
CA ALA A 68 -23.27 11.81 -2.96
C ALA A 68 -23.54 12.24 -1.50
N TYR A 69 -22.49 12.48 -0.72
CA TYR A 69 -22.57 12.66 0.74
C TYR A 69 -22.02 14.01 1.24
N GLY A 70 -21.41 14.81 0.37
CA GLY A 70 -20.78 16.08 0.73
C GLY A 70 -19.33 15.91 1.22
N LEU A 71 -18.76 16.98 1.76
CA LEU A 71 -17.37 17.01 2.23
C LEU A 71 -17.18 16.21 3.53
N ASP A 72 -15.97 15.67 3.68
CA ASP A 72 -15.61 14.85 4.83
C ASP A 72 -15.55 15.67 6.14
N VAL A 73 -16.20 15.13 7.17
CA VAL A 73 -16.12 15.64 8.56
C VAL A 73 -15.02 14.95 9.37
N LYS A 74 -14.45 13.89 8.80
CA LYS A 74 -13.46 12.98 9.36
C LYS A 74 -12.55 12.52 8.22
N ILE A 75 -11.26 12.36 8.50
CA ILE A 75 -10.30 11.94 7.46
C ILE A 75 -10.59 10.48 7.07
N VAL A 76 -11.06 9.66 8.00
CA VAL A 76 -11.48 8.28 7.74
C VAL A 76 -12.87 8.25 7.11
N SER A 77 -12.91 8.37 5.79
CA SER A 77 -14.06 8.01 4.95
C SER A 77 -13.75 6.77 4.10
N PRO A 78 -14.75 6.07 3.53
CA PRO A 78 -14.50 4.84 2.77
C PRO A 78 -13.49 4.98 1.62
N PRO A 79 -13.48 6.06 0.81
CA PRO A 79 -12.45 6.28 -0.20
C PRO A 79 -11.04 6.44 0.38
N HIS A 80 -10.90 7.19 1.48
CA HIS A 80 -9.63 7.38 2.17
C HIS A 80 -9.09 6.07 2.77
N ILE A 81 -9.96 5.19 3.27
CA ILE A 81 -9.54 3.86 3.73
C ILE A 81 -9.08 3.00 2.56
N LEU A 82 -9.76 3.04 1.41
CA LEU A 82 -9.30 2.31 0.22
C LEU A 82 -7.93 2.81 -0.25
N LEU A 83 -7.72 4.14 -0.27
CA LEU A 83 -6.43 4.74 -0.57
C LEU A 83 -5.34 4.25 0.39
N LEU A 84 -5.60 4.31 1.71
CA LEU A 84 -4.68 3.84 2.74
C LEU A 84 -4.34 2.36 2.59
N LEU A 85 -5.33 1.49 2.37
CA LEU A 85 -5.10 0.06 2.15
C LEU A 85 -4.28 -0.19 0.89
N GLY A 86 -4.49 0.60 -0.16
CA GLY A 86 -3.67 0.56 -1.37
C GLY A 86 -2.21 0.92 -1.10
N MET A 87 -1.97 1.99 -0.35
CA MET A 87 -0.63 2.43 0.07
C MET A 87 0.07 1.37 0.93
N ILE A 88 -0.63 0.81 1.93
CA ILE A 88 -0.15 -0.31 2.75
C ILE A 88 0.19 -1.51 1.88
N GLY A 89 -0.64 -1.84 0.89
CA GLY A 89 -0.41 -2.91 -0.07
C GLY A 89 0.90 -2.72 -0.83
N ILE A 90 1.13 -1.53 -1.40
CA ILE A 90 2.37 -1.21 -2.11
C ILE A 90 3.60 -1.35 -1.21
N VAL A 91 3.57 -0.76 0.00
CA VAL A 91 4.71 -0.82 0.93
C VAL A 91 4.97 -2.27 1.36
N SER A 92 3.93 -3.03 1.67
CA SER A 92 4.03 -4.45 2.04
C SER A 92 4.58 -5.30 0.89
N GLY A 93 4.13 -5.06 -0.34
CA GLY A 93 4.63 -5.74 -1.54
C GLY A 93 6.12 -5.47 -1.77
N ALA A 94 6.57 -4.23 -1.60
CA ALA A 94 7.98 -3.85 -1.65
C ALA A 94 8.79 -4.52 -0.53
N MET A 95 8.25 -4.61 0.69
CA MET A 95 8.86 -5.34 1.80
C MET A 95 9.04 -6.83 1.48
N PHE A 96 8.04 -7.49 0.89
CA PHE A 96 8.16 -8.90 0.50
C PHE A 96 9.24 -9.13 -0.57
N ILE A 97 9.38 -8.21 -1.53
CA ILE A 97 10.46 -8.27 -2.53
C ILE A 97 11.82 -8.06 -1.85
N ALA A 98 11.96 -7.03 -1.02
CA ALA A 98 13.21 -6.74 -0.30
C ALA A 98 13.62 -7.91 0.60
N LEU A 99 12.69 -8.52 1.33
CA LEU A 99 12.94 -9.69 2.18
C LEU A 99 13.37 -10.91 1.35
N ALA A 100 12.69 -11.17 0.24
CA ALA A 100 13.05 -12.28 -0.65
C ALA A 100 14.47 -12.13 -1.22
N GLU A 101 14.87 -10.91 -1.58
CA GLU A 101 16.22 -10.62 -2.03
C GLU A 101 17.24 -10.64 -0.89
N GLN A 102 16.89 -10.17 0.30
CA GLN A 102 17.74 -10.22 1.49
C GLN A 102 18.12 -11.66 1.85
N ASN A 103 17.15 -12.58 1.76
CA ASN A 103 17.35 -14.01 1.99
C ASN A 103 18.26 -14.68 0.95
N ARG A 104 18.45 -14.07 -0.23
CA ARG A 104 19.32 -14.57 -1.31
C ARG A 104 20.71 -13.92 -1.33
N ALA A 105 20.76 -12.61 -1.06
CA ALA A 105 21.94 -11.77 -1.26
C ALA A 105 22.65 -11.38 0.05
N GLY A 106 22.33 -12.02 1.18
CA GLY A 106 23.07 -11.89 2.43
C GLY A 106 22.99 -10.50 3.07
N GLY A 107 21.78 -9.98 3.33
CA GLY A 107 21.58 -8.76 4.13
C GLY A 107 21.58 -7.45 3.34
N ARG A 108 21.95 -7.43 2.06
CA ARG A 108 22.05 -6.23 1.21
C ARG A 108 20.81 -5.33 1.21
N PHE A 109 19.62 -5.89 1.42
CA PHE A 109 18.33 -5.17 1.38
C PHE A 109 17.76 -4.83 2.76
N ALA A 110 18.51 -5.08 3.84
CA ALA A 110 18.06 -4.81 5.20
C ALA A 110 17.67 -3.34 5.43
N GLY A 111 18.45 -2.40 4.88
CA GLY A 111 18.15 -0.96 4.99
C GLY A 111 16.84 -0.58 4.29
N SER A 112 16.60 -1.10 3.08
CA SER A 112 15.36 -0.87 2.35
C SER A 112 14.15 -1.48 3.06
N PHE A 113 14.32 -2.67 3.64
CA PHE A 113 13.27 -3.32 4.43
C PHE A 113 12.96 -2.53 5.71
N ALA A 114 13.98 -2.06 6.43
CA ALA A 114 13.80 -1.25 7.62
C ALA A 114 13.12 0.09 7.32
N LEU A 115 13.52 0.78 6.24
CA LEU A 115 12.87 2.00 5.80
C LEU A 115 11.40 1.77 5.46
N ALA A 116 11.09 0.74 4.67
CA ALA A 116 9.72 0.40 4.30
C ALA A 116 8.87 0.02 5.53
N SER A 117 9.46 -0.68 6.50
CA SER A 117 8.80 -0.99 7.78
C SER A 117 8.48 0.28 8.57
N GLY A 118 9.42 1.24 8.62
CA GLY A 118 9.20 2.54 9.26
C GLY A 118 8.08 3.34 8.59
N ILE A 119 8.03 3.34 7.26
CA ILE A 119 6.94 3.96 6.49
C ILE A 119 5.60 3.29 6.81
N LEU A 120 5.54 1.95 6.85
CA LEU A 120 4.33 1.22 7.18
C LEU A 120 3.84 1.55 8.59
N LEU A 121 4.75 1.60 9.57
CA LEU A 121 4.42 2.00 10.94
C LEU A 121 3.89 3.44 11.00
N LEU A 122 4.49 4.35 10.25
CA LEU A 122 4.02 5.73 10.16
C LEU A 122 2.61 5.80 9.58
N MET A 123 2.32 5.05 8.51
CA MET A 123 0.97 4.99 7.93
C MET A 123 -0.08 4.49 8.93
N VAL A 124 0.23 3.42 9.67
CA VAL A 124 -0.67 2.89 10.72
C VAL A 124 -0.84 3.89 11.86
N ALA A 125 0.24 4.56 12.27
CA ALA A 125 0.17 5.61 13.28
C ALA A 125 -0.70 6.78 12.81
N THR A 126 -0.54 7.25 11.58
CA THR A 126 -1.38 8.33 11.00
C THR A 126 -2.85 7.93 10.94
N ALA A 127 -3.16 6.71 10.49
CA ALA A 127 -4.54 6.23 10.41
C ALA A 127 -5.21 6.13 11.79
N THR A 128 -4.46 5.69 12.80
CA THR A 128 -4.98 5.54 14.16
C THR A 128 -5.05 6.88 14.91
N PHE A 129 -4.23 7.87 14.54
CA PHE A 129 -4.17 9.18 15.18
C PHE A 129 -5.51 9.94 15.12
N GLU A 130 -6.32 9.73 14.09
CA GLU A 130 -7.66 10.33 14.04
C GLU A 130 -8.52 9.93 15.25
N TYR A 131 -8.39 8.69 15.71
CA TYR A 131 -9.18 8.14 16.82
C TYR A 131 -8.49 8.28 18.18
N THR A 132 -7.16 8.39 18.21
CA THR A 132 -6.37 8.41 19.45
C THR A 132 -5.81 9.78 19.80
N GLY A 133 -5.77 10.70 18.84
CA GLY A 133 -5.21 12.04 19.02
C GLY A 133 -6.03 12.87 20.00
N PHE A 134 -5.37 13.38 21.05
CA PHE A 134 -6.02 14.16 22.10
C PHE A 134 -6.88 15.34 21.59
N PRO A 135 -6.47 16.12 20.57
CA PRO A 135 -7.33 17.17 20.02
C PRO A 135 -8.64 16.65 19.41
N ASN A 136 -8.67 15.42 18.91
CA ASN A 136 -9.87 14.79 18.35
C ASN A 136 -10.80 14.23 19.42
N LEU A 137 -10.36 14.21 20.68
CA LEU A 137 -11.13 13.76 21.84
C LEU A 137 -12.00 14.85 22.47
N TRP A 138 -12.09 16.05 21.88
CA TRP A 138 -12.86 17.20 22.39
C TRP A 138 -14.33 16.93 22.75
N ARG A 139 -14.93 15.86 22.22
CA ARG A 139 -16.30 15.41 22.57
C ARG A 139 -16.34 14.22 23.54
N SER A 140 -15.19 13.76 24.03
CA SER A 140 -15.05 12.63 24.93
C SER A 140 -15.00 13.07 26.39
N ARG A 141 -15.43 12.20 27.31
CA ARG A 141 -15.35 12.44 28.75
C ARG A 141 -13.91 12.70 29.23
N LEU A 142 -12.93 12.00 28.65
CA LEU A 142 -11.53 12.12 29.04
C LEU A 142 -11.01 13.54 28.81
N PHE A 143 -11.35 14.15 27.67
CA PHE A 143 -10.95 15.52 27.37
C PHE A 143 -11.45 16.50 28.42
N TYR A 144 -12.74 16.45 28.79
CA TYR A 144 -13.29 17.32 29.83
C TYR A 144 -12.75 17.07 31.24
N GLN A 145 -12.17 15.89 31.51
CA GLN A 145 -11.60 15.57 32.82
C GLN A 145 -10.18 16.09 33.00
N ILE A 146 -9.45 16.39 31.92
CA ILE A 146 -8.04 16.77 31.96
C ILE A 146 -7.73 18.12 31.31
N SER A 147 -8.76 18.85 30.86
CA SER A 147 -8.69 20.23 30.35
C SER A 147 -9.21 21.21 31.39
#